data_AF-A0AAJ7W5F9-F1
#
_entry.id   AF-A0AAJ7W5F9-F1
#
_cell.length_a   1.000
_cell.length_b   1.000
_cell.length_c   1.000
_cell.angle_alpha   90.00
_cell.angle_beta   90.00
_cell.angle_gamma   90.00
#
_symmetry.space_group_name_H-M   'P 1'
#
loop_
_entity.id
_entity.type
_entity.pdbx_description
1 polymer ?
#
loop_
_entity_poly.entity_id
_entity_poly.type
_entity_poly.pdbx_seq_one_letter_code
_entity_poly.pdbx_strand_id
1 'polypeptide(L)'
;MRNRQEDSIKFIKEELIAEMVHDRCFCEAGSREFVELESVCVEPLQKLEISTVCEFYQVDAIIRFSGEEKNFSLIVKLLPVVPQHENAYELFQNEELFYSKISMKYDIEISPRCYLSDMGRYGRPAIVLENLEARGYQRVYGKLDNDLLELCLKRIGKFHARGLRLKTEKFNLFREFFAKFLETLFTDQNSLIFSRKHSRVLEYLKSLPESDPARKHDPVNKSQDYEENQ
;
A
#
# COMPACT_ATOMS: atom_id res chain seq x y z
N MET A 1 3.13 1.65 28.25
CA MET A 1 2.99 0.86 27.00
C MET A 1 1.71 0.03 27.00
N ARG A 2 1.39 -0.77 28.04
CA ARG A 2 0.13 -1.54 28.12
C ARG A 2 -1.15 -0.71 27.99
N ASN A 3 -1.33 0.34 28.79
CA ASN A 3 -2.51 1.21 28.70
C ASN A 3 -2.72 1.82 27.31
N ARG A 4 -1.63 2.19 26.60
CA ARG A 4 -1.75 2.76 25.24
C ARG A 4 -2.29 1.76 24.22
N GLN A 5 -1.85 0.50 24.31
CA GLN A 5 -2.34 -0.55 23.41
C GLN A 5 -3.80 -0.88 23.72
N GLU A 6 -4.18 -0.89 25.00
CA GLU A 6 -5.57 -1.05 25.42
C GLU A 6 -6.45 0.08 24.89
N ASP A 7 -6.01 1.34 24.98
CA ASP A 7 -6.71 2.51 24.42
C ASP A 7 -6.88 2.40 22.90
N SER A 8 -5.82 2.01 22.18
CA SER A 8 -5.89 1.81 20.73
C SER A 8 -6.79 0.63 20.33
N ILE A 9 -6.77 -0.48 21.08
CA ILE A 9 -7.67 -1.62 20.87
C ILE A 9 -9.12 -1.18 21.08
N LYS A 10 -9.38 -0.45 22.17
CA LYS A 10 -10.69 0.08 22.50
C LYS A 10 -11.20 1.00 21.39
N PHE A 11 -10.38 1.96 20.97
CA PHE A 11 -10.67 2.86 19.85
C PHE A 11 -11.04 2.09 18.57
N ILE A 12 -10.26 1.06 18.21
CA ILE A 12 -10.55 0.27 17.00
C ILE A 12 -11.89 -0.45 17.14
N LYS A 13 -12.13 -1.11 18.27
CA LYS A 13 -13.33 -1.93 18.50
C LYS A 13 -14.61 -1.11 18.61
N GLU A 14 -14.57 -0.04 19.39
CA GLU A 14 -15.76 0.69 19.81
C GLU A 14 -16.07 1.90 18.92
N GLU A 15 -15.07 2.46 18.24
CA GLU A 15 -15.22 3.70 17.48
C GLU A 15 -14.92 3.47 15.98
N LEU A 16 -13.67 3.13 15.63
CA LEU A 16 -13.20 3.13 14.24
C LEU A 16 -14.03 2.20 13.33
N ILE A 17 -14.16 0.92 13.70
CA ILE A 17 -14.84 -0.06 12.84
C ILE A 17 -16.35 0.22 12.79
N ALA A 18 -16.95 0.62 13.91
CA ALA A 18 -18.37 0.97 13.97
C ALA A 18 -18.70 2.15 13.05
N GLU A 19 -17.90 3.24 13.13
CA GLU A 19 -18.05 4.40 12.26
C GLU A 19 -17.77 4.06 10.79
N MET A 20 -16.79 3.19 10.49
CA MET A 20 -16.55 2.71 9.12
C MET A 20 -17.74 1.91 8.55
N VAL A 21 -18.44 1.13 9.38
CA VAL A 21 -19.68 0.45 8.96
C VAL A 21 -20.78 1.47 8.70
N HIS A 22 -20.94 2.46 9.59
CA HIS A 22 -21.92 3.55 9.43
C HIS A 22 -21.67 4.34 8.13
N ASP A 23 -20.41 4.70 7.87
CA ASP A 23 -19.96 5.38 6.64
C ASP A 23 -19.91 4.48 5.41
N ARG A 24 -20.35 3.21 5.53
CA ARG A 24 -20.46 2.24 4.44
C ARG A 24 -19.13 1.93 3.75
N CYS A 25 -17.99 2.03 4.45
CA CYS A 25 -16.65 1.76 3.91
C CYS A 25 -16.47 0.32 3.39
N PHE A 26 -17.26 -0.63 3.91
CA PHE A 26 -17.24 -2.03 3.50
C PHE A 26 -18.19 -2.36 2.35
N CYS A 27 -19.03 -1.40 1.93
CA CYS A 27 -19.98 -1.59 0.86
C CYS A 27 -19.34 -1.40 -0.52
N GLU A 28 -19.89 -2.09 -1.52
CA GLU A 28 -19.62 -1.74 -2.91
C GLU A 28 -20.20 -0.37 -3.26
N ALA A 29 -19.56 0.32 -4.21
CA ALA A 29 -19.96 1.67 -4.59
C ALA A 29 -21.42 1.71 -5.06
N GLY A 30 -22.25 2.51 -4.38
CA GLY A 30 -23.67 2.65 -4.68
C GLY A 30 -24.58 1.56 -4.08
N SER A 31 -24.05 0.60 -3.32
CA SER A 31 -24.87 -0.38 -2.61
C SER A 31 -25.80 0.31 -1.61
N ARG A 32 -27.05 -0.15 -1.55
CA ARG A 32 -28.09 0.27 -0.60
C ARG A 32 -28.41 -0.80 0.43
N GLU A 33 -27.58 -1.84 0.52
CA GLU A 33 -27.77 -2.92 1.51
C GLU A 33 -27.78 -2.34 2.92
N PHE A 34 -28.64 -2.90 3.77
CA PHE A 34 -28.59 -2.63 5.20
C PHE A 34 -27.33 -3.29 5.76
N VAL A 35 -26.55 -2.54 6.52
CA VAL A 35 -25.29 -3.03 7.11
C VAL A 35 -25.27 -2.77 8.59
N GLU A 36 -24.89 -3.78 9.36
CA GLU A 36 -24.76 -3.70 10.80
C GLU A 36 -23.50 -4.45 11.25
N LEU A 37 -22.84 -3.89 12.26
CA LEU A 37 -21.66 -4.50 12.86
C LEU A 37 -22.10 -5.58 13.85
N GLU A 38 -21.65 -6.82 13.64
CA GLU A 38 -21.98 -7.94 14.53
C GLU A 38 -20.89 -8.10 15.61
N SER A 39 -19.63 -8.21 15.20
CA SER A 39 -18.52 -8.36 16.14
C SER A 39 -17.19 -7.87 15.58
N VAL A 40 -16.26 -7.52 16.48
CA VAL A 40 -14.90 -7.09 16.14
C VAL A 40 -13.90 -7.74 17.11
N CYS A 41 -13.00 -8.56 16.57
CA CYS A 41 -11.80 -8.99 17.27
C CYS A 41 -10.61 -8.12 16.85
N VAL A 42 -9.78 -7.71 17.80
CA VAL A 42 -8.60 -6.88 17.54
C VAL A 42 -7.43 -7.44 18.33
N GLU A 43 -6.33 -7.69 17.62
CA GLU A 43 -5.11 -8.21 18.18
C GLU A 43 -3.94 -7.31 17.78
N PRO A 44 -3.08 -6.87 18.72
CA PRO A 44 -1.84 -6.19 18.37
C PRO A 44 -0.97 -7.09 17.50
N LEU A 45 -0.59 -6.61 16.33
CA LEU A 45 0.47 -7.24 15.57
C LEU A 45 1.77 -6.93 16.32
N GLN A 46 2.33 -7.96 16.98
CA GLN A 46 3.61 -7.85 17.69
C GLN A 46 4.59 -7.08 16.81
N LYS A 47 5.23 -6.05 17.40
CA LYS A 47 6.10 -5.09 16.73
C LYS A 47 6.82 -5.76 15.57
N LEU A 48 6.25 -5.58 14.39
CA LEU A 48 7.00 -5.76 13.17
C LEU A 48 8.23 -4.88 13.39
N GLU A 49 9.43 -5.46 13.39
CA GLU A 49 10.70 -4.71 13.35
C GLU A 49 10.79 -3.77 12.12
N ILE A 50 9.70 -3.64 11.36
CA ILE A 50 9.50 -2.85 10.17
C ILE A 50 9.18 -1.39 10.51
N SER A 51 8.57 -1.07 11.67
CA SER A 51 8.27 0.33 11.99
C SER A 51 8.20 0.61 13.50
N THR A 52 9.04 1.53 13.95
CA THR A 52 8.98 2.17 15.27
C THR A 52 8.07 3.41 15.28
N VAL A 53 7.44 3.71 14.14
CA VAL A 53 6.73 4.96 13.86
C VAL A 53 5.22 4.81 14.01
N CYS A 54 4.67 3.61 13.74
CA CYS A 54 3.23 3.35 13.73
C CYS A 54 2.84 2.13 14.56
N GLU A 55 1.57 2.08 14.97
CA GLU A 55 0.98 0.92 15.63
C GLU A 55 0.20 0.09 14.61
N PHE A 56 0.32 -1.24 14.69
CA PHE A 56 -0.35 -2.17 13.79
C PHE A 56 -1.21 -3.15 14.58
N TYR A 57 -2.41 -3.40 14.09
CA TYR A 57 -3.37 -4.32 14.66
C TYR A 57 -3.96 -5.18 13.56
N GLN A 58 -4.09 -6.47 13.84
CA GLN A 58 -4.93 -7.35 13.04
C GLN A 58 -6.36 -7.23 13.57
N VAL A 59 -7.32 -7.15 12.66
CA VAL A 59 -8.73 -7.01 13.00
C VAL A 59 -9.52 -8.01 12.18
N ASP A 60 -10.35 -8.79 12.86
CA ASP A 60 -11.35 -9.64 12.23
C ASP A 60 -12.72 -9.09 12.61
N ALA A 61 -13.44 -8.55 11.62
CA ALA A 61 -14.75 -7.95 11.78
C ALA A 61 -15.82 -8.79 11.08
N ILE A 62 -16.92 -9.05 11.78
CA ILE A 62 -18.11 -9.68 11.22
C ILE A 62 -19.16 -8.59 11.01
N ILE A 63 -19.59 -8.42 9.78
CA ILE A 63 -20.57 -7.40 9.39
C ILE A 63 -21.72 -8.12 8.69
N ARG A 64 -22.95 -7.83 9.10
CA ARG A 64 -24.15 -8.40 8.49
C ARG A 64 -24.66 -7.49 7.39
N PHE A 65 -24.81 -8.03 6.18
CA PHE A 65 -25.33 -7.37 4.99
C PHE A 65 -26.72 -7.94 4.69
N SER A 66 -27.77 -7.17 4.97
CA SER A 66 -29.17 -7.57 4.73
C SER A 66 -29.54 -8.95 5.31
N GLY A 67 -28.99 -9.29 6.48
CA GLY A 67 -29.20 -10.60 7.12
C GLY A 67 -28.03 -11.59 6.96
N GLU A 68 -27.13 -11.37 6.00
CA GLU A 68 -26.01 -12.29 5.71
C GLU A 68 -24.70 -11.83 6.33
N GLU A 69 -24.06 -12.69 7.14
CA GLU A 69 -22.78 -12.39 7.77
C GLU A 69 -21.61 -12.51 6.78
N LYS A 70 -20.77 -11.48 6.77
CA LYS A 70 -19.53 -11.44 6.00
C LYS A 70 -18.36 -11.14 6.92
N ASN A 71 -17.29 -11.92 6.76
CA ASN A 71 -16.05 -11.77 7.52
C ASN A 71 -15.06 -10.89 6.76
N PHE A 72 -14.50 -9.91 7.46
CA PHE A 72 -13.46 -9.03 6.95
C PHE A 72 -12.21 -9.19 7.80
N SER A 73 -11.16 -9.75 7.21
CA SER A 73 -9.83 -9.76 7.83
C SER A 73 -9.04 -8.55 7.37
N LEU A 74 -8.60 -7.75 8.33
CA LEU A 74 -8.09 -6.39 8.13
C LEU A 74 -6.77 -6.18 8.88
N ILE A 75 -5.98 -5.23 8.37
CA ILE A 75 -4.82 -4.65 9.04
C ILE A 75 -5.13 -3.18 9.29
N VAL A 76 -5.13 -2.79 10.56
CA VAL A 76 -5.29 -1.40 10.97
C VAL A 76 -3.95 -0.83 11.37
N LYS A 77 -3.55 0.25 10.70
CA LYS A 77 -2.37 1.04 10.99
C LYS A 77 -2.79 2.38 11.59
N LEU A 78 -2.30 2.67 12.79
CA LEU A 78 -2.58 3.94 13.49
C LEU A 78 -1.30 4.76 13.66
N LEU A 79 -1.43 6.07 13.52
CA LEU A 79 -0.40 6.99 14.03
C LEU A 79 -0.52 7.02 15.57
N PRO A 80 0.57 6.77 16.32
CA PRO A 80 0.53 6.82 17.78
C PRO A 80 0.25 8.25 18.28
N VAL A 81 -0.52 8.37 19.36
CA VAL A 81 -0.92 9.66 19.95
C VAL A 81 0.28 10.56 20.28
N VAL A 82 1.38 9.95 20.73
CA VAL A 82 2.68 10.64 20.82
C VAL A 82 3.63 9.93 19.88
N PRO A 83 3.99 10.57 18.74
CA PRO A 83 5.01 10.11 17.83
C PRO A 83 6.34 9.89 18.54
N GLN A 84 7.02 8.78 18.21
CA GLN A 84 8.38 8.52 18.69
C GLN A 84 9.44 9.17 17.77
N HIS A 85 9.02 9.61 16.58
CA HIS A 85 9.88 10.19 15.55
C HIS A 85 9.28 11.50 15.07
N GLU A 86 10.15 12.48 14.84
CA GLU A 86 9.75 13.83 14.41
C GLU A 86 9.02 13.83 13.07
N ASN A 87 9.33 12.88 12.17
CA ASN A 87 8.75 12.78 10.83
C ASN A 87 7.60 11.76 10.70
N ALA A 88 7.06 11.27 11.83
CA ALA A 88 6.07 10.21 11.83
C ALA A 88 4.77 10.61 11.12
N TYR A 89 4.36 11.86 11.31
CA TYR A 89 3.15 12.41 10.73
C TYR A 89 3.28 12.53 9.21
N GLU A 90 4.41 13.02 8.72
CA GLU A 90 4.73 13.19 7.31
C GLU A 90 4.78 11.83 6.59
N LEU A 91 5.43 10.84 7.22
CA LEU A 91 5.46 9.47 6.70
C LEU A 91 4.04 8.87 6.59
N PHE A 92 3.21 9.09 7.61
CA PHE A 92 1.83 8.61 7.61
C PHE A 92 0.98 9.32 6.55
N GLN A 93 1.11 10.64 6.44
CA GLN A 93 0.40 11.45 5.45
C GLN A 93 0.79 11.07 4.01
N ASN A 94 2.06 10.76 3.76
CA ASN A 94 2.51 10.28 2.45
C ASN A 94 1.86 8.94 2.08
N GLU A 95 1.71 8.03 3.05
CA GLU A 95 1.03 6.74 2.83
C GLU A 95 -0.48 6.91 2.68
N GLU A 96 -1.09 7.81 3.46
CA GLU A 96 -2.50 8.16 3.31
C GLU A 96 -2.76 8.68 1.89
N LEU A 97 -1.97 9.67 1.44
CA LEU A 97 -2.05 10.22 0.09
C LEU A 97 -1.89 9.13 -0.98
N PHE A 98 -1.00 8.17 -0.73
CA PHE A 98 -0.78 7.05 -1.62
C PHE A 98 -2.06 6.22 -1.79
N TYR A 99 -2.68 5.79 -0.70
CA TYR A 99 -3.88 4.97 -0.78
C TYR A 99 -5.11 5.75 -1.27
N SER A 100 -5.30 6.99 -0.82
CA SER A 100 -6.50 7.77 -1.14
C SER A 100 -6.52 8.34 -2.56
N LYS A 101 -5.36 8.62 -3.17
CA LYS A 101 -5.31 9.30 -4.50
C LYS A 101 -4.45 8.60 -5.53
N ILE A 102 -3.33 8.00 -5.13
CA ILE A 102 -2.30 7.56 -6.07
C ILE A 102 -2.56 6.12 -6.52
N SER A 103 -2.89 5.23 -5.60
CA SER A 103 -3.07 3.79 -5.84
C SER A 103 -4.03 3.51 -6.99
N MET A 104 -5.19 4.17 -6.98
CA MET A 104 -6.23 4.07 -8.02
C MET A 104 -5.78 4.56 -9.40
N LYS A 105 -4.78 5.45 -9.46
CA LYS A 105 -4.25 6.01 -10.71
C LYS A 105 -3.03 5.24 -11.22
N TYR A 106 -2.37 4.48 -10.35
CA TYR A 106 -1.15 3.72 -10.63
C TYR A 106 -1.39 2.28 -11.12
N ASP A 107 -2.65 1.85 -11.26
CA ASP A 107 -3.06 0.52 -11.79
C ASP A 107 -2.28 -0.64 -11.15
N ILE A 108 -2.07 -0.58 -9.83
CA ILE A 108 -1.19 -1.49 -9.11
C ILE A 108 -1.77 -2.91 -9.15
N GLU A 109 -1.10 -3.82 -9.86
CA GLU A 109 -1.61 -5.18 -10.14
C GLU A 109 -1.85 -6.00 -8.87
N ILE A 110 -1.07 -5.74 -7.80
CA ILE A 110 -1.18 -6.42 -6.52
C ILE A 110 -1.12 -5.35 -5.43
N SER A 111 -2.27 -4.92 -4.95
CA SER A 111 -2.41 -4.02 -3.79
C SER A 111 -3.50 -4.60 -2.89
N PRO A 112 -3.32 -4.56 -1.55
CA PRO A 112 -4.44 -4.83 -0.65
C PRO A 112 -5.57 -3.83 -0.94
N ARG A 113 -6.82 -4.28 -0.82
CA ARG A 113 -7.97 -3.35 -0.82
C ARG A 113 -7.80 -2.39 0.35
N CYS A 114 -7.86 -1.08 0.07
CA CYS A 114 -7.88 -0.06 1.09
C CYS A 114 -9.35 0.27 1.42
N TYR A 115 -9.76 -0.01 2.66
CA TYR A 115 -11.10 0.30 3.16
C TYR A 115 -11.18 1.71 3.73
N LEU A 116 -10.10 2.18 4.34
CA LEU A 116 -9.99 3.52 4.89
C LEU A 116 -8.56 4.04 4.80
N SER A 117 -8.42 5.31 4.48
CA SER A 117 -7.18 6.06 4.51
C SER A 117 -7.53 7.49 4.90
N ASP A 118 -7.29 7.85 6.15
CA ASP A 118 -7.80 9.09 6.73
C ASP A 118 -6.86 9.68 7.79
N MET A 119 -6.83 11.03 7.86
CA MET A 119 -5.93 11.79 8.74
C MET A 119 -6.57 12.27 10.06
N GLY A 120 -7.81 11.90 10.38
CA GLY A 120 -8.41 12.25 11.67
C GLY A 120 -9.93 12.41 11.74
N ARG A 121 -10.68 12.17 10.65
CA ARG A 121 -12.16 12.17 10.65
C ARG A 121 -12.71 11.20 11.69
N TYR A 122 -12.04 10.07 11.90
CA TYR A 122 -12.42 9.04 12.87
C TYR A 122 -11.77 9.27 14.24
N GLY A 123 -11.38 10.51 14.57
CA GLY A 123 -10.75 10.87 15.86
C GLY A 123 -9.22 10.77 15.88
N ARG A 124 -8.60 9.94 15.04
CA ARG A 124 -7.14 9.89 14.84
C ARG A 124 -6.76 9.37 13.44
N PRO A 125 -5.54 9.62 12.95
CA PRO A 125 -5.07 9.09 11.68
C PRO A 125 -5.09 7.56 11.66
N ALA A 126 -5.74 6.99 10.66
CA ALA A 126 -5.95 5.56 10.50
C ALA A 126 -5.90 5.15 9.02
N ILE A 127 -5.21 4.04 8.75
CA ILE A 127 -5.24 3.35 7.46
C ILE A 127 -5.70 1.92 7.72
N VAL A 128 -6.73 1.48 7.00
CA VAL A 128 -7.33 0.15 7.14
C VAL A 128 -7.27 -0.57 5.81
N LEU A 129 -6.50 -1.65 5.79
CA LEU A 129 -6.22 -2.45 4.60
C LEU A 129 -6.76 -3.87 4.77
N GLU A 130 -7.03 -4.52 3.65
CA GLU A 130 -7.22 -5.97 3.59
C GLU A 130 -6.00 -6.71 4.16
N ASN A 131 -6.25 -7.71 5.00
CA ASN A 131 -5.22 -8.64 5.43
C ASN A 131 -4.92 -9.66 4.32
N LEU A 132 -3.77 -9.51 3.66
CA LEU A 132 -3.37 -10.41 2.58
C LEU A 132 -3.03 -11.82 3.08
N GLU A 133 -2.72 -12.02 4.36
CA GLU A 133 -2.48 -13.37 4.90
C GLU A 133 -3.74 -14.24 4.82
N ALA A 134 -4.92 -13.64 5.00
CA ALA A 134 -6.20 -14.31 4.80
C ALA A 134 -6.43 -14.76 3.34
N ARG A 135 -5.68 -14.21 2.38
CA ARG A 135 -5.66 -14.63 0.97
C ARG A 135 -4.55 -15.62 0.63
N GLY A 136 -3.84 -16.12 1.63
CA GLY A 136 -2.74 -17.08 1.47
C GLY A 136 -1.39 -16.45 1.15
N TYR A 137 -1.27 -15.12 1.22
CA TYR A 137 0.04 -14.48 1.14
C TYR A 137 0.84 -14.76 2.42
N GLN A 138 2.14 -14.92 2.27
CA GLN A 138 3.04 -15.13 3.40
C GLN A 138 4.07 -14.02 3.46
N ARG A 139 4.40 -13.59 4.68
CA ARG A 139 5.53 -12.68 4.89
C ARG A 139 6.83 -13.44 4.63
N VAL A 140 7.65 -12.88 3.75
CA VAL A 140 9.00 -13.40 3.51
C VAL A 140 9.95 -12.70 4.47
N TYR A 141 10.49 -13.45 5.43
CA TYR A 141 11.54 -12.99 6.32
C TYR A 141 12.91 -13.47 5.84
N GLY A 142 13.93 -12.64 5.99
CA GLY A 142 15.32 -13.01 5.71
C GLY A 142 15.73 -12.86 4.24
N LYS A 143 16.62 -13.75 3.78
CA LYS A 143 17.25 -13.67 2.46
C LYS A 143 16.27 -14.13 1.38
N LEU A 144 15.91 -13.22 0.47
CA LEU A 144 15.20 -13.57 -0.76
C LEU A 144 16.06 -14.52 -1.61
N ASP A 145 15.42 -15.56 -2.15
CA ASP A 145 15.97 -16.34 -3.25
C ASP A 145 15.95 -15.52 -4.56
N ASN A 146 16.51 -16.09 -5.63
CA ASN A 146 16.63 -15.38 -6.90
C ASN A 146 15.28 -15.10 -7.56
N ASP A 147 14.31 -16.02 -7.43
CA ASP A 147 13.00 -15.90 -8.07
C ASP A 147 12.18 -14.79 -7.40
N LEU A 148 12.17 -14.76 -6.06
CA LEU A 148 11.53 -13.70 -5.28
C LEU A 148 12.22 -12.36 -5.49
N LEU A 149 13.56 -12.34 -5.59
CA LEU A 149 14.31 -11.12 -5.87
C LEU A 149 13.98 -10.57 -7.26
N GLU A 150 13.95 -11.42 -8.29
CA GLU A 150 13.56 -11.04 -9.64
C GLU A 150 12.13 -10.50 -9.67
N LEU A 151 11.20 -11.16 -8.97
CA LEU A 151 9.82 -10.69 -8.84
C LEU A 151 9.76 -9.30 -8.18
N CYS A 152 10.47 -9.08 -7.06
CA CYS A 152 10.54 -7.78 -6.40
C CYS A 152 11.08 -6.69 -7.36
N LEU A 153 12.15 -6.98 -8.10
CA LEU A 153 12.74 -6.03 -9.04
C LEU A 153 11.82 -5.71 -10.21
N LYS A 154 11.14 -6.71 -10.78
CA LYS A 154 10.11 -6.49 -11.81
C LYS A 154 9.00 -5.58 -11.28
N ARG A 155 8.57 -5.77 -10.03
CA ARG A 155 7.51 -4.95 -9.39
C ARG A 155 7.97 -3.51 -9.15
N ILE A 156 9.15 -3.32 -8.58
CA ILE A 156 9.76 -1.99 -8.37
C ILE A 156 9.96 -1.28 -9.72
N GLY A 157 10.51 -1.97 -10.72
CA GLY A 157 10.71 -1.44 -12.07
C GLY A 157 9.41 -1.02 -12.73
N LYS A 158 8.35 -1.85 -12.67
CA LYS A 158 7.01 -1.49 -13.16
C LYS A 158 6.46 -0.26 -12.44
N PHE A 159 6.62 -0.18 -11.12
CA PHE A 159 6.17 0.97 -10.34
C PHE A 159 6.85 2.27 -10.80
N HIS A 160 8.17 2.26 -10.96
CA HIS A 160 8.92 3.41 -11.47
C HIS A 160 8.56 3.76 -12.91
N ALA A 161 8.46 2.78 -13.81
CA ALA A 161 8.08 2.99 -15.20
C ALA A 161 6.70 3.67 -15.30
N ARG A 162 5.75 3.27 -14.44
CA ARG A 162 4.43 3.91 -14.36
C ARG A 162 4.51 5.35 -13.84
N GLY A 163 5.36 5.63 -12.86
CA GLY A 163 5.60 7.00 -12.42
C GLY A 163 6.20 7.90 -13.51
N LEU A 164 7.17 7.38 -14.27
CA LEU A 164 7.75 8.08 -15.43
C LEU A 164 6.72 8.30 -16.53
N ARG A 165 5.89 7.29 -16.80
CA ARG A 165 4.76 7.41 -17.74
C ARG A 165 3.78 8.48 -17.28
N LEU A 166 3.41 8.48 -16.00
CA LEU A 166 2.53 9.51 -15.42
C LEU A 166 3.11 10.91 -15.57
N LYS A 167 4.41 11.08 -15.30
CA LYS A 167 5.13 12.34 -15.50
C LYS A 167 5.07 12.81 -16.96
N THR A 168 5.18 11.88 -17.91
CA THR A 168 5.22 12.19 -19.35
C THR A 168 3.83 12.46 -19.92
N GLU A 169 2.86 11.60 -19.64
CA GLU A 169 1.53 11.61 -20.25
C GLU A 169 0.51 12.46 -19.48
N LYS A 170 0.67 12.59 -18.15
CA LYS A 170 -0.29 13.26 -17.25
C LYS A 170 0.43 14.18 -16.27
N PHE A 171 1.29 15.05 -16.79
CA PHE A 171 2.18 15.90 -16.00
C PHE A 171 1.48 16.73 -14.91
N ASN A 172 0.28 17.26 -15.17
CA ASN A 172 -0.48 18.02 -14.17
C ASN A 172 -0.83 17.18 -12.93
N LEU A 173 -1.25 15.93 -13.14
CA LEU A 173 -1.56 15.00 -12.06
C LEU A 173 -0.28 14.58 -11.31
N PHE A 174 0.80 14.32 -12.05
CA PHE A 174 2.11 14.06 -11.44
C PHE A 174 2.58 15.22 -10.55
N ARG A 175 2.48 16.46 -11.04
CA ARG A 175 2.86 17.66 -10.30
C ARG A 175 2.01 17.84 -9.04
N GLU A 176 0.71 17.55 -9.12
CA GLU A 176 -0.17 17.58 -7.96
C GLU A 176 0.26 16.58 -6.88
N PHE A 177 0.57 15.35 -7.28
CA PHE A 177 1.08 14.35 -6.34
C PHE A 177 2.40 14.77 -5.72
N PHE A 178 3.35 15.18 -6.56
CA PHE A 178 4.67 15.63 -6.12
C PHE A 178 4.59 16.81 -5.13
N ALA A 179 3.72 17.78 -5.37
CA ALA A 179 3.53 18.93 -4.48
C ALA A 179 2.87 18.58 -3.14
N LYS A 180 2.19 17.42 -3.05
CA LYS A 180 1.51 16.95 -1.82
C LYS A 180 2.35 15.98 -1.01
N PHE A 181 3.36 15.37 -1.63
CA PHE A 181 4.33 14.56 -0.89
C PHE A 181 5.17 15.46 0.01
N LEU A 182 5.21 15.10 1.28
CA LEU A 182 6.08 15.75 2.24
C LEU A 182 7.46 15.12 2.16
N GLU A 183 8.50 15.96 2.20
CA GLU A 183 9.87 15.50 2.23
C GLU A 183 10.12 14.82 3.58
N THR A 184 10.15 13.49 3.56
CA THR A 184 10.52 12.71 4.73
C THR A 184 12.04 12.60 4.69
N LEU A 185 12.73 13.56 5.31
CA LEU A 185 14.19 13.52 5.40
C LEU A 185 14.62 12.19 6.03
N PHE A 186 15.29 11.37 5.24
CA PHE A 186 16.09 10.27 5.75
C PHE A 186 17.32 10.90 6.38
N THR A 187 17.31 11.10 7.71
CA THR A 187 18.55 11.45 8.43
C THR A 187 19.65 10.43 8.09
N ASP A 188 20.90 10.87 8.01
CA ASP A 188 22.05 10.06 7.54
C ASP A 188 22.15 8.66 8.20
N GLN A 189 21.68 8.51 9.43
CA GLN A 189 21.65 7.22 10.14
C GLN A 189 20.64 6.22 9.55
N ASN A 190 19.50 6.68 9.04
CA ASN A 190 18.49 5.83 8.37
C ASN A 190 18.91 5.49 6.94
N SER A 191 19.69 6.36 6.28
CA SER A 191 20.26 6.10 4.96
C SER A 191 21.20 4.88 4.96
N LEU A 192 21.94 4.67 6.05
CA LEU A 192 22.86 3.53 6.25
C LEU A 192 22.13 2.18 6.41
N ILE A 193 20.97 2.18 7.07
CA ILE A 193 20.13 0.98 7.21
C ILE A 193 19.50 0.61 5.88
N PHE A 194 19.10 1.62 5.08
CA PHE A 194 18.57 1.42 3.74
C PHE A 194 19.68 0.99 2.75
N SER A 195 20.85 1.63 2.77
CA SER A 195 21.96 1.30 1.86
C SER A 195 22.50 -0.12 2.06
N ARG A 196 22.56 -0.60 3.31
CA ARG A 196 22.92 -2.01 3.61
C ARG A 196 21.93 -3.03 3.08
N LYS A 197 20.64 -2.68 2.96
CA LYS A 197 19.61 -3.57 2.39
C LYS A 197 19.59 -3.54 0.86
N HIS A 198 20.04 -2.45 0.24
CA HIS A 198 20.04 -2.26 -1.22
C HIS A 198 21.33 -2.71 -1.94
N SER A 199 22.42 -2.99 -1.22
CA SER A 199 23.68 -3.48 -1.81
C SER A 199 23.50 -4.76 -2.64
N ARG A 200 22.66 -5.69 -2.18
CA ARG A 200 22.42 -6.97 -2.89
C ARG A 200 21.52 -6.86 -4.12
N VAL A 201 20.61 -5.90 -4.14
CA VAL A 201 19.86 -5.57 -5.38
C VAL A 201 20.84 -5.12 -6.45
N LEU A 202 21.79 -4.25 -6.09
CA LEU A 202 22.84 -3.81 -7.00
C LEU A 202 23.76 -4.96 -7.41
N GLU A 203 24.11 -5.87 -6.50
CA GLU A 203 24.88 -7.08 -6.85
C GLU A 203 24.13 -8.01 -7.79
N TYR A 204 22.84 -8.27 -7.56
CA TYR A 204 22.02 -9.08 -8.45
C TYR A 204 21.91 -8.43 -9.84
N LEU A 205 21.61 -7.12 -9.90
CA LEU A 205 21.56 -6.39 -11.18
C LEU A 205 22.90 -6.43 -11.93
N LYS A 206 24.03 -6.39 -11.22
CA LYS A 206 25.38 -6.55 -11.80
C LYS A 206 25.70 -7.99 -12.20
N SER A 207 25.04 -8.97 -11.60
CA SER A 207 25.21 -10.39 -11.92
C SER A 207 24.37 -10.84 -13.12
N LEU A 208 23.37 -10.04 -13.53
CA LEU A 208 22.64 -10.29 -14.76
C LEU A 208 23.61 -10.15 -15.94
N PRO A 209 23.60 -11.09 -16.89
CA PRO A 209 24.36 -10.92 -18.12
C PRO A 209 23.89 -9.62 -18.78
N GLU A 210 24.83 -8.78 -19.22
CA GLU A 210 24.52 -7.55 -19.94
C GLU A 210 23.56 -7.90 -21.08
N SER A 211 22.33 -7.37 -21.01
CA SER A 211 21.44 -7.45 -22.15
C SER A 211 22.06 -6.55 -23.20
N ASP A 212 22.70 -7.18 -24.19
CA ASP A 212 23.22 -6.52 -25.39
C ASP A 212 22.16 -5.54 -25.93
N PRO A 213 22.38 -4.21 -25.84
CA PRO A 213 21.39 -3.21 -26.24
C PRO A 213 21.09 -3.26 -27.75
N ALA A 214 21.78 -4.11 -28.53
CA ALA A 214 21.58 -4.27 -29.96
C ALA A 214 20.51 -5.30 -30.38
N ARG A 215 19.87 -6.04 -29.46
CA ARG A 215 18.86 -7.05 -29.88
C ARG A 215 17.42 -6.54 -29.87
N LYS A 216 17.07 -5.98 -31.05
CA LYS A 216 15.79 -6.11 -31.78
C LYS A 216 14.66 -5.14 -31.44
N HIS A 217 14.78 -3.92 -31.97
CA HIS A 217 13.70 -3.39 -32.79
C HIS A 217 13.77 -4.09 -34.16
N ASP A 218 13.13 -5.25 -34.31
CA ASP A 218 12.73 -5.72 -35.64
C ASP A 218 11.45 -4.93 -36.00
N PRO A 219 11.46 -4.03 -37.00
CA PRO A 219 10.24 -3.35 -37.41
C PRO A 219 9.27 -4.38 -37.96
N VAL A 220 8.11 -4.50 -37.32
CA VAL A 220 6.99 -5.30 -37.82
C VAL A 220 6.63 -4.80 -39.21
N ASN A 221 6.80 -5.72 -40.16
CA ASN A 221 6.46 -5.64 -41.56
C ASN A 221 5.07 -4.99 -41.78
N LYS A 222 5.03 -3.76 -42.29
CA LYS A 222 3.84 -3.18 -42.93
C LYS A 222 4.04 -3.23 -44.43
N SER A 223 3.70 -4.37 -45.02
CA SER A 223 3.31 -4.47 -46.42
C SER A 223 1.92 -5.10 -46.44
N GLN A 224 0.91 -4.22 -46.39
CA GLN A 224 -0.43 -4.53 -46.88
C GLN A 224 -0.72 -3.54 -48.01
N ASP A 225 -0.79 -4.09 -49.21
CA ASP A 225 -1.74 -3.79 -50.29
C ASP A 225 -2.62 -2.55 -50.12
N TYR A 226 -2.43 -1.58 -51.02
CA TYR A 226 -3.39 -0.70 -51.73
C TYR A 226 -2.46 0.06 -52.72
N GLU A 227 -2.60 0.12 -54.05
CA GLU A 227 -3.79 0.34 -54.89
C GLU A 227 -3.57 -0.21 -56.31
N GLU A 228 -4.61 -0.82 -56.88
CA GLU A 228 -4.87 -0.82 -58.33
C GLU A 228 -5.18 0.61 -58.79
N ASN A 229 -4.58 1.07 -59.89
CA ASN A 229 -5.25 1.78 -61.00
C ASN A 229 -4.22 2.32 -62.01
N GLN A 230 -3.99 1.57 -63.09
CA GLN A 230 -4.09 2.04 -64.48
C GLN A 230 -4.06 0.85 -65.45
#